data_AF-A0AAD9NU89-F1
#
_entry.id   AF-A0AAD9NU89-F1
#
_cell.length_a   1.000
_cell.length_b   1.000
_cell.length_c   1.000
_cell.angle_alpha   90.00
_cell.angle_beta   90.00
_cell.angle_gamma   90.00
#
_symmetry.space_group_name_H-M   'P 1'
#
loop_
_entity.id
_entity.type
_entity.pdbx_description
1 polymer ?
#
loop_
_entity_poly.entity_id
_entity_poly.type
_entity_poly.pdbx_seq_one_letter_code
_entity_poly.pdbx_strand_id
1 'polypeptide(L)'
;MMCHYIHVINVCIKRHIINSCVECHIIGSCVEYHIINYCVEYHVINSCVELYASTAMLDFTSSVWNFIYIINKCVKCHVTNINVKLVIINNYVELHMIGDISACTAIGTVPVSWSRYC
;
A
#
# COMPACT_ATOMS: atom_id res chain seq x y z
N MET A 1 4.41 4.21 22.09
CA MET A 1 4.54 3.62 20.74
C MET A 1 5.45 4.54 19.94
N MET A 2 6.54 4.04 19.36
CA MET A 2 7.45 4.84 18.54
C MET A 2 6.98 4.81 17.08
N CYS A 3 6.94 5.96 16.43
CA CYS A 3 6.72 6.06 14.98
C CYS A 3 8.08 6.13 14.29
N HIS A 4 8.27 5.33 13.24
CA HIS A 4 9.46 5.38 12.40
C HIS A 4 9.15 6.10 11.10
N TYR A 5 10.04 7.02 10.73
CA TYR A 5 9.99 7.72 9.46
C TYR A 5 11.13 7.20 8.58
N ILE A 6 10.81 6.64 7.42
CA ILE A 6 11.78 5.93 6.57
C ILE A 6 11.80 6.56 5.18
N HIS A 7 12.96 7.06 4.78
CA HIS A 7 13.21 7.51 3.41
C HIS A 7 14.05 6.48 2.66
N VAL A 8 13.58 6.06 1.49
CA VAL A 8 14.28 5.15 0.58
C VAL A 8 14.40 5.83 -0.77
N ILE A 9 15.62 6.17 -1.14
CA ILE A 9 15.90 6.95 -2.36
C ILE A 9 17.00 6.24 -3.14
N ASN A 10 16.72 5.92 -4.40
CA ASN A 10 17.64 5.30 -5.36
C ASN A 10 18.37 4.06 -4.81
N VAL A 11 17.69 3.26 -3.97
CA VAL A 11 18.28 2.06 -3.37
C VAL A 11 17.24 0.94 -3.30
N CYS A 12 17.70 -0.29 -3.45
CA CYS A 12 16.85 -1.46 -3.26
C CYS A 12 16.98 -1.97 -1.83
N ILE A 13 15.85 -2.16 -1.14
CA ILE A 13 15.86 -2.68 0.23
C ILE A 13 14.79 -3.74 0.45
N LYS A 14 15.08 -4.64 1.40
CA LYS A 14 14.12 -5.57 1.97
C LYS A 14 14.08 -5.35 3.47
N ARG A 15 12.89 -5.15 4.04
CA ARG A 15 12.75 -4.84 5.47
C ARG A 15 11.56 -5.55 6.09
N HIS A 16 11.78 -5.98 7.33
CA HIS A 16 10.73 -6.44 8.25
C HIS A 16 10.48 -5.34 9.29
N ILE A 17 9.21 -5.00 9.51
CA ILE A 17 8.81 -3.98 10.49
C ILE A 17 7.72 -4.55 11.39
N ILE A 18 7.93 -4.50 12.70
CA ILE A 18 7.05 -5.09 13.71
C ILE A 18 6.77 -4.09 14.84
N ASN A 19 5.51 -4.03 15.31
CA ASN A 19 5.06 -3.29 16.51
C ASN A 19 5.42 -1.79 16.55
N SER A 20 5.31 -1.12 15.41
CA SER A 20 5.55 0.31 15.26
C SER A 20 4.41 0.99 14.49
N CYS A 21 4.44 2.31 14.41
CA CYS A 21 3.85 3.01 13.27
C CYS A 21 4.95 3.34 12.27
N VAL A 22 4.63 3.36 10.99
CA VAL A 22 5.59 3.69 9.93
C VAL A 22 4.98 4.68 8.96
N GLU A 23 5.74 5.71 8.65
CA GLU A 23 5.54 6.52 7.45
C GLU A 23 6.77 6.34 6.56
N CYS A 24 6.54 6.03 5.29
CA CYS A 24 7.63 5.74 4.36
C CYS A 24 7.47 6.45 3.02
N HIS A 25 8.55 7.12 2.61
CA HIS A 25 8.68 7.79 1.33
C HIS A 25 9.68 7.01 0.48
N ILE A 26 9.24 6.54 -0.69
CA ILE A 26 10.01 5.69 -1.59
C ILE A 26 10.10 6.36 -2.96
N ILE A 27 11.31 6.66 -3.39
CA ILE A 27 11.57 7.39 -4.64
C ILE A 27 12.65 6.67 -5.46
N GLY A 28 12.37 6.40 -6.74
CA GLY A 28 13.32 5.76 -7.67
C GLY A 28 13.88 4.42 -7.18
N SER A 29 13.12 3.67 -6.38
CA SER A 29 13.62 2.54 -5.59
C SER A 29 12.77 1.28 -5.81
N CYS A 30 13.36 0.11 -5.52
CA CYS A 30 12.63 -1.16 -5.47
C CYS A 30 12.60 -1.68 -4.03
N VAL A 31 11.43 -1.91 -3.47
CA VAL A 31 11.31 -2.25 -2.05
C VAL A 31 10.39 -3.44 -1.81
N GLU A 32 10.86 -4.37 -0.98
CA GLU A 32 10.04 -5.45 -0.43
C GLU A 32 9.84 -5.23 1.08
N TYR A 33 8.59 -5.06 1.50
CA TYR A 33 8.23 -4.86 2.91
C TYR A 33 7.32 -5.97 3.43
N HIS A 34 7.68 -6.48 4.60
CA HIS A 34 6.83 -7.36 5.42
C HIS A 34 6.53 -6.66 6.73
N ILE A 35 5.26 -6.35 6.98
CA ILE A 35 4.87 -5.47 8.07
C ILE A 35 3.78 -6.10 8.94
N ILE A 36 4.02 -6.04 10.25
CA ILE A 36 3.03 -6.36 11.28
C ILE A 36 2.98 -5.16 12.23
N ASN A 37 2.08 -4.21 11.98
CA ASN A 37 2.06 -2.89 12.65
C ASN A 37 0.66 -2.42 13.05
N TYR A 38 0.60 -1.33 13.81
CA TYR A 38 -0.68 -0.66 14.08
C TYR A 38 -1.14 0.18 12.89
N CYS A 39 -0.33 1.14 12.45
CA CYS A 39 -0.66 2.03 11.33
C CYS A 39 0.53 2.19 10.38
N VAL A 40 0.23 2.28 9.08
CA VAL A 40 1.24 2.44 8.04
C VAL A 40 0.78 3.46 7.00
N GLU A 41 1.68 4.34 6.60
CA GLU A 41 1.49 5.30 5.51
C GLU A 41 2.64 5.20 4.51
N TYR A 42 2.30 5.10 3.23
CA TYR A 42 3.26 4.95 2.13
C TYR A 42 3.03 5.97 1.03
N HIS A 43 4.10 6.66 0.64
CA HIS A 43 4.18 7.52 -0.53
C HIS A 43 5.23 6.98 -1.50
N VAL A 44 4.77 6.50 -2.66
CA VAL A 44 5.61 5.77 -3.62
C VAL A 44 5.65 6.50 -4.97
N ILE A 45 6.82 7.02 -5.33
CA ILE A 45 7.05 7.78 -6.55
C ILE A 45 8.08 7.08 -7.43
N ASN A 46 7.71 6.80 -8.68
CA ASN A 46 8.59 6.18 -9.67
C ASN A 46 9.35 4.94 -9.14
N SER A 47 8.66 4.09 -8.38
CA SER A 47 9.24 3.02 -7.57
C SER A 47 8.38 1.77 -7.63
N CYS A 48 9.01 0.61 -7.47
CA CYS A 48 8.33 -0.68 -7.39
C CYS A 48 8.26 -1.14 -5.93
N VAL A 49 7.07 -1.48 -5.43
CA VAL A 49 6.87 -1.99 -4.07
C VAL A 49 6.15 -3.33 -4.11
N GLU A 50 6.73 -4.29 -3.41
CA GLU A 50 6.09 -5.52 -3.00
C GLU A 50 5.78 -5.43 -1.50
N LEU A 51 4.49 -5.28 -1.17
CA LEU A 51 4.04 -5.03 0.20
C LEU A 51 3.18 -6.19 0.71
N TYR A 52 3.63 -6.78 1.82
CA TYR A 52 2.85 -7.69 2.64
C TYR A 52 2.58 -7.04 3.99
N ALA A 53 1.33 -6.65 4.23
CA ALA A 53 0.96 -5.91 5.43
C ALA A 53 -0.16 -6.59 6.22
N SER A 54 0.05 -6.76 7.53
CA SER A 54 -0.98 -7.02 8.52
C SER A 54 -1.03 -5.87 9.51
N THR A 55 -2.02 -4.98 9.36
CA THR A 55 -2.09 -3.73 10.12
C THR A 55 -3.53 -3.34 10.47
N ALA A 56 -3.72 -2.45 11.45
CA ALA A 56 -5.06 -1.95 11.73
C ALA A 56 -5.53 -0.98 10.63
N MET A 57 -4.63 -0.09 10.18
CA MET A 57 -4.91 0.91 9.15
C MET A 57 -3.73 1.06 8.20
N LEU A 58 -4.03 1.22 6.91
CA LEU A 58 -3.06 1.55 5.88
C LEU A 58 -3.59 2.66 4.99
N ASP A 59 -2.76 3.68 4.78
CA ASP A 59 -2.89 4.65 3.69
C ASP A 59 -1.75 4.43 2.69
N PHE A 60 -2.08 4.23 1.43
CA PHE A 60 -1.11 3.90 0.39
C PHE A 60 -1.35 4.72 -0.87
N THR A 61 -0.33 5.49 -1.27
CA THR A 61 -0.33 6.23 -2.52
C THR A 61 0.82 5.78 -3.40
N SER A 62 0.53 5.42 -4.66
CA SER A 62 1.57 5.03 -5.61
C SER A 62 1.32 5.45 -7.04
N SER A 63 2.43 5.68 -7.74
CA SER A 63 2.45 6.11 -9.14
C SER A 63 3.06 5.10 -10.11
N VAL A 64 3.51 3.91 -9.69
CA VAL A 64 4.19 2.89 -10.53
C VAL A 64 3.78 1.46 -10.12
N TRP A 65 4.30 0.42 -10.79
CA TRP A 65 4.03 -1.00 -10.57
C TRP A 65 4.12 -1.42 -9.11
N ASN A 66 3.04 -1.96 -8.55
CA ASN A 66 3.07 -2.50 -7.18
C ASN A 66 2.31 -3.83 -7.10
N PHE A 67 2.90 -4.77 -6.36
CA PHE A 67 2.21 -5.95 -5.87
C PHE A 67 1.90 -5.74 -4.40
N ILE A 68 0.61 -5.72 -4.06
CA ILE A 68 0.17 -5.33 -2.72
C ILE A 68 -0.78 -6.38 -2.18
N TYR A 69 -0.39 -7.01 -1.09
CA TYR A 69 -1.19 -7.94 -0.32
C TYR A 69 -1.43 -7.41 1.09
N ILE A 70 -2.69 -7.16 1.43
CA ILE A 70 -3.07 -6.48 2.67
C ILE A 70 -4.13 -7.28 3.41
N ILE A 71 -3.89 -7.51 4.70
CA ILE A 71 -4.87 -8.00 5.66
C ILE A 71 -5.02 -6.96 6.77
N ASN A 72 -6.01 -6.07 6.65
CA ASN A 72 -6.21 -4.94 7.54
C ASN A 72 -7.65 -4.76 8.02
N LYS A 73 -7.83 -3.97 9.07
CA LYS A 73 -9.18 -3.54 9.47
C LYS A 73 -9.73 -2.46 8.51
N CYS A 74 -8.91 -1.46 8.19
CA CYS A 74 -9.24 -0.38 7.26
C CYS A 74 -8.11 -0.15 6.24
N VAL A 75 -8.46 0.08 4.97
CA VAL A 75 -7.53 0.53 3.92
C VAL A 75 -8.09 1.72 3.18
N LYS A 76 -7.22 2.70 2.95
CA LYS A 76 -7.40 3.75 1.96
C LYS A 76 -6.25 3.65 0.96
N CYS A 77 -6.55 3.51 -0.33
CA CYS A 77 -5.51 3.55 -1.36
C CYS A 77 -5.85 4.55 -2.46
N HIS A 78 -4.82 5.26 -2.90
CA HIS A 78 -4.82 6.05 -4.11
C HIS A 78 -3.80 5.49 -5.10
N VAL A 79 -4.26 5.04 -6.26
CA VAL A 79 -3.42 4.42 -7.29
C VAL A 79 -3.61 5.15 -8.60
N THR A 80 -2.52 5.67 -9.18
CA THR A 80 -2.59 6.51 -10.39
C THR A 80 -1.95 5.88 -11.64
N ASN A 81 -1.72 4.56 -11.67
CA ASN A 81 -1.01 3.90 -12.78
C ASN A 81 -1.56 2.49 -13.16
N ILE A 82 -1.20 2.09 -14.38
CA ILE A 82 -1.70 1.03 -15.28
C ILE A 82 -1.46 -0.40 -14.77
N ASN A 83 -0.59 -0.64 -13.78
CA ASN A 83 -0.19 -2.02 -13.43
C ASN A 83 -0.04 -2.26 -11.93
N VAL A 84 -1.17 -2.25 -11.22
CA VAL A 84 -1.22 -2.66 -9.82
C VAL A 84 -1.97 -3.97 -9.70
N LYS A 85 -1.37 -4.93 -8.99
CA LYS A 85 -2.05 -6.12 -8.50
C LYS A 85 -2.32 -5.95 -7.01
N LEU A 86 -3.59 -5.76 -6.68
CA LEU A 86 -4.05 -5.47 -5.32
C LEU A 86 -4.91 -6.62 -4.80
N VAL A 87 -4.55 -7.17 -3.65
CA VAL A 87 -5.33 -8.15 -2.90
C VAL A 87 -5.57 -7.60 -1.49
N ILE A 88 -6.82 -7.29 -1.18
CA ILE A 88 -7.21 -6.71 0.10
C ILE A 88 -8.22 -7.63 0.80
N ILE A 89 -7.96 -7.99 2.05
CA ILE A 89 -8.87 -8.75 2.92
C ILE A 89 -9.18 -7.89 4.16
N ASN A 90 -10.24 -7.07 4.06
CA ASN A 90 -10.53 -6.05 5.07
C ASN A 90 -12.01 -5.86 5.41
N ASN A 91 -12.28 -5.23 6.56
CA ASN A 91 -13.63 -4.82 6.92
C ASN A 91 -14.06 -3.51 6.24
N TYR A 92 -13.14 -2.56 6.03
CA TYR A 92 -13.42 -1.30 5.35
C TYR A 92 -12.37 -0.98 4.28
N VAL A 93 -12.83 -0.57 3.10
CA VAL A 93 -11.98 -0.35 1.92
C VAL A 93 -12.47 0.89 1.15
N GLU A 94 -11.62 1.91 1.08
CA GLU A 94 -11.77 3.08 0.20
C GLU A 94 -10.67 3.02 -0.87
N LEU A 95 -11.06 2.87 -2.14
CA LEU A 95 -10.12 2.74 -3.25
C LEU A 95 -10.42 3.80 -4.32
N HIS A 96 -9.43 4.66 -4.56
CA HIS A 96 -9.44 5.61 -5.66
C HIS A 96 -8.40 5.18 -6.67
N MET A 97 -8.84 4.78 -7.86
CA MET A 97 -7.93 4.32 -8.91
C MET A 97 -8.13 5.15 -10.18
N ILE A 98 -7.03 5.65 -10.71
CA ILE A 98 -6.95 6.46 -11.93
C ILE A 98 -6.00 5.73 -12.89
N GLY A 99 -6.47 5.39 -14.09
CA GLY A 99 -5.71 4.68 -15.13
C GLY A 99 -6.16 3.24 -15.42
N ASP A 100 -5.50 2.59 -16.39
CA ASP A 100 -5.88 1.27 -16.91
C ASP A 100 -5.45 0.12 -15.98
N ILE A 101 -6.28 -0.27 -15.01
CA ILE A 101 -5.92 -1.33 -14.05
C ILE A 101 -5.93 -2.73 -14.70
N SER A 102 -4.79 -3.44 -14.60
CA SER A 102 -4.65 -4.82 -15.10
C SER A 102 -5.29 -5.90 -14.21
N ALA A 103 -5.25 -5.79 -12.87
CA ALA A 103 -5.99 -6.68 -11.97
C ALA A 103 -6.16 -6.13 -10.53
N CYS A 104 -7.38 -5.88 -10.08
CA CYS A 104 -7.68 -5.54 -8.69
C CYS A 104 -8.69 -6.52 -8.09
N THR A 105 -8.41 -7.05 -6.89
CA THR A 105 -9.31 -7.93 -6.15
C THR A 105 -9.41 -7.47 -4.69
N ALA A 106 -10.56 -6.93 -4.29
CA ALA A 106 -10.83 -6.61 -2.90
C ALA A 106 -11.94 -7.53 -2.37
N ILE A 107 -11.70 -8.12 -1.19
CA ILE A 107 -12.62 -9.03 -0.51
C ILE A 107 -12.90 -8.41 0.87
N GLY A 108 -14.15 -8.01 1.13
CA GLY A 108 -14.55 -7.37 2.38
C GLY A 108 -16.03 -7.54 2.73
N THR A 109 -16.39 -7.25 3.98
CA THR A 109 -17.71 -7.57 4.57
C THR A 109 -18.70 -6.39 4.65
N VAL A 110 -18.30 -5.14 4.36
CA VAL A 110 -19.13 -3.91 4.44
C VAL A 110 -18.58 -2.77 3.53
N PRO A 111 -19.29 -1.62 3.35
CA PRO A 111 -19.47 -0.97 2.05
C PRO A 111 -18.16 -0.54 1.40
N VAL A 112 -17.96 -1.00 0.17
CA VAL A 112 -16.81 -0.67 -0.66
C VAL A 112 -17.19 0.51 -1.55
N SER A 113 -16.55 1.66 -1.35
CA SER A 113 -16.67 2.78 -2.28
C SER A 113 -15.59 2.65 -3.36
N TRP A 114 -16.01 2.21 -4.55
CA TRP A 114 -15.16 2.17 -5.74
C TRP A 114 -15.35 3.44 -6.54
N SER A 115 -14.27 4.20 -6.75
CA SER A 115 -14.21 5.21 -7.80
C SER A 115 -13.15 4.80 -8.81
N ARG A 116 -13.60 4.32 -9.96
CA ARG A 116 -12.74 4.04 -11.12
C ARG A 116 -12.94 5.17 -12.10
N TYR A 117 -11.95 6.04 -12.21
CA TYR A 117 -11.92 7.08 -13.22
C TYR A 117 -11.08 6.55 -14.39
N CYS A 118 -11.76 6.12 -15.46
CA CYS A 118 -11.15 5.77 -16.73
C CYS A 118 -10.80 7.05 -17.50
#